data_AF-A0A661A046-F1
#
_entry.id   AF-A0A661A046-F1
#
_cell.length_a   1.000
_cell.length_b   1.000
_cell.length_c   1.000
_cell.angle_alpha   90.00
_cell.angle_beta   90.00
_cell.angle_gamma   90.00
#
_symmetry.space_group_name_H-M   'P 1'
#
loop_
_entity.id
_entity.type
_entity.pdbx_description
1 polymer ?
#
loop_
_entity_poly.entity_id
_entity_poly.type
_entity_poly.pdbx_seq_one_letter_code
_entity_poly.pdbx_strand_id
1 'polypeptide(L)'
;MVYSIPIRRKVLPAPRGLRTKRALGIIRKFVKRHTKTEKVKISPDINTQLHSSGVKLPGKLKVRVLIEEDTATVNLFTETLTKEQPKEEPERKSEKEESPKENQKETNPKDNK
;
A
#
# COMPACT_ATOMS: atom_id res chain seq x y z
N MET A 1 -3.59 9.91 -12.12
CA MET A 1 -3.85 11.28 -11.58
C MET A 1 -2.99 11.52 -10.35
N VAL A 2 -2.59 12.77 -10.07
CA VAL A 2 -1.80 13.12 -8.87
C VAL A 2 -2.65 14.01 -7.95
N TYR A 3 -2.72 13.65 -6.66
CA TYR A 3 -3.49 14.34 -5.65
C TYR A 3 -2.61 14.75 -4.47
N SER A 4 -2.94 15.89 -3.86
CA SER A 4 -2.39 16.29 -2.56
C SER A 4 -3.46 16.16 -1.49
N ILE A 5 -3.27 15.23 -0.56
CA ILE A 5 -4.23 14.91 0.50
C ILE A 5 -3.82 15.64 1.79
N PRO A 6 -4.63 16.58 2.30
CA PRO A 6 -4.40 17.17 3.62
C PRO A 6 -4.85 16.20 4.71
N ILE A 7 -3.90 15.67 5.49
CA ILE A 7 -4.16 14.65 6.52
C ILE A 7 -4.17 15.27 7.92
N ARG A 8 -3.29 16.26 8.18
CA ARG A 8 -3.03 16.83 9.51
C ARG A 8 -4.29 17.18 10.31
N ARG A 9 -5.14 18.03 9.75
CA ARG A 9 -6.31 18.59 10.45
C ARG A 9 -7.28 17.50 10.92
N LYS A 10 -7.46 16.46 10.10
CA LYS A 10 -8.41 15.37 10.36
C LYS A 10 -7.86 14.31 11.32
N VAL A 11 -6.54 14.26 11.50
CA VAL A 11 -5.86 13.28 12.36
C VAL A 11 -5.62 13.82 13.77
N LEU A 12 -5.45 15.13 13.94
CA LEU A 12 -5.17 15.76 15.23
C LEU A 12 -6.12 15.36 16.37
N PRO A 13 -7.44 15.21 16.14
CA PRO A 13 -8.38 14.77 17.19
C PRO A 13 -8.14 13.34 17.70
N ALA A 14 -7.40 12.52 16.95
CA ALA A 14 -7.14 11.13 17.33
C ALA A 14 -5.93 11.01 18.29
N PRO A 15 -5.97 10.05 19.23
CA PRO A 15 -4.83 9.71 20.08
C PRO A 15 -3.59 9.38 19.26
N ARG A 16 -2.41 9.74 19.78
CA ARG A 16 -1.12 9.68 19.07
C ARG A 16 -0.86 8.33 18.38
N GLY A 17 -1.07 7.21 19.06
CA GLY A 17 -0.83 5.87 18.52
C GLY A 17 -1.80 5.42 17.42
N LEU A 18 -2.97 6.05 17.32
CA LEU A 18 -4.01 5.68 16.32
C LEU A 18 -4.00 6.58 15.08
N ARG A 19 -3.09 7.56 15.03
CA ARG A 19 -3.06 8.59 14.00
C ARG A 19 -2.79 8.01 12.61
N THR A 20 -1.89 7.04 12.48
CA THR A 20 -1.62 6.37 11.20
C THR A 20 -2.84 5.61 10.69
N LYS A 21 -3.50 4.83 11.56
CA LYS A 21 -4.74 4.12 11.20
C LYS A 21 -5.83 5.08 10.73
N ARG A 22 -5.98 6.23 11.40
CA ARG A 22 -6.91 7.29 10.98
C ARG A 22 -6.52 7.92 9.65
N ALA A 23 -5.23 8.18 9.42
CA ALA A 23 -4.73 8.71 8.15
C ALA A 23 -5.05 7.78 6.97
N LEU A 24 -4.80 6.48 7.11
CA LEU A 24 -5.15 5.49 6.09
C LEU A 24 -6.65 5.51 5.78
N GLY A 25 -7.51 5.60 6.81
CA GLY A 25 -8.95 5.75 6.62
C GLY A 25 -9.34 7.03 5.89
N ILE A 26 -8.67 8.15 6.17
CA ILE A 26 -8.88 9.43 5.47
C ILE A 26 -8.47 9.33 4.00
N ILE A 27 -7.33 8.70 3.72
CA ILE A 27 -6.86 8.47 2.34
C ILE A 27 -7.87 7.64 1.58
N ARG A 28 -8.36 6.52 2.15
CA ARG A 28 -9.42 5.69 1.54
C ARG A 28 -10.66 6.53 1.22
N LYS A 29 -11.17 7.29 2.18
CA LYS A 29 -12.35 8.15 1.99
C LYS A 29 -12.12 9.23 0.93
N PHE A 30 -10.92 9.79 0.87
CA PHE A 30 -10.56 10.80 -0.12
C PHE A 30 -10.59 10.20 -1.52
N VAL A 31 -9.95 9.05 -1.73
CA VAL A 31 -9.90 8.39 -3.03
C VAL A 31 -11.30 7.99 -3.49
N LYS A 32 -12.09 7.32 -2.64
CA LYS A 32 -13.48 6.96 -2.95
C LYS A 32 -14.33 8.15 -3.42
N ARG A 33 -14.18 9.31 -2.76
CA ARG A 33 -14.92 10.52 -3.12
C ARG A 33 -14.51 11.08 -4.50
N HIS A 34 -13.23 11.01 -4.86
CA HIS A 34 -12.72 11.63 -6.09
C HIS A 34 -12.80 10.69 -7.30
N THR A 35 -12.57 9.39 -7.12
CA THR A 35 -12.57 8.41 -8.22
C THR A 35 -13.90 7.69 -8.38
N LYS A 36 -14.82 7.83 -7.42
CA LYS A 36 -16.12 7.11 -7.37
C LYS A 36 -15.99 5.58 -7.36
N THR A 37 -14.83 5.08 -6.94
CA THR A 37 -14.51 3.64 -6.92
C THR A 37 -14.77 3.05 -5.54
N GLU A 38 -15.33 1.84 -5.47
CA GLU A 38 -15.60 1.18 -4.18
C GLU A 38 -14.37 0.49 -3.60
N LYS A 39 -13.59 -0.17 -4.45
CA LYS A 39 -12.38 -0.93 -4.07
C LYS A 39 -11.16 -0.02 -4.15
N VAL A 40 -10.47 0.14 -3.03
CA VAL A 40 -9.26 0.97 -2.94
C VAL A 40 -8.10 0.14 -2.40
N LYS A 41 -7.07 -0.05 -3.24
CA LYS A 41 -5.81 -0.70 -2.88
C LYS A 41 -4.78 0.38 -2.58
N ILE A 42 -4.14 0.29 -1.42
CA ILE A 42 -3.12 1.26 -0.96
C ILE A 42 -1.77 0.55 -0.94
N SER A 43 -0.77 1.12 -1.61
CA SER A 43 0.58 0.56 -1.61
C SER A 43 1.21 0.63 -0.21
N PRO A 44 2.08 -0.34 0.15
CA PRO A 44 2.74 -0.36 1.46
C PRO A 44 3.64 0.87 1.69
N ASP A 45 4.18 1.46 0.63
CA ASP A 45 5.06 2.65 0.70
C ASP A 45 4.38 3.82 1.41
N ILE A 46 3.06 3.97 1.24
CA ILE A 46 2.28 5.01 1.91
C ILE A 46 2.28 4.79 3.42
N ASN A 47 2.19 3.54 3.87
CA ASN A 47 2.24 3.22 5.29
C ASN A 47 3.62 3.50 5.88
N THR A 48 4.68 3.10 5.17
CA THR A 48 6.07 3.41 5.55
C THR A 48 6.29 4.92 5.63
N GLN A 49 5.82 5.67 4.64
CA GLN A 49 5.91 7.14 4.62
C GLN A 49 5.17 7.79 5.79
N LEU A 50 4.00 7.26 6.16
CA LEU A 50 3.26 7.75 7.33
C LEU A 50 3.99 7.48 8.66
N HIS A 51 4.73 6.37 8.76
CA HIS A 51 5.52 6.00 9.93
C HIS A 51 6.95 6.57 9.95
N SER A 52 7.44 7.14 8.85
CA SER A 52 8.81 7.70 8.72
C SER A 52 9.19 8.70 9.81
N SER A 53 8.23 9.49 10.27
CA SER A 53 8.41 10.53 11.31
C SER A 53 7.96 10.05 12.71
N GLY A 54 7.85 8.72 12.89
CA GLY A 54 7.40 8.07 14.11
C GLY A 54 5.96 8.44 14.45
N VAL A 55 5.76 9.06 15.62
CA VAL A 55 4.43 9.46 16.11
C VAL A 55 3.87 10.69 15.38
N LYS A 56 4.74 11.48 14.75
CA LYS A 56 4.34 12.68 14.03
C LYS A 56 3.93 12.30 12.62
N LEU A 57 2.70 12.62 12.23
CA LEU A 57 2.26 12.41 10.85
C LEU A 57 2.62 13.60 9.95
N PRO A 58 2.90 13.33 8.66
CA PRO A 58 3.12 14.36 7.66
C PRO A 58 1.86 15.24 7.51
N GLY A 59 2.08 16.50 7.14
CA GLY A 59 1.00 17.48 7.00
C GLY A 59 0.10 17.20 5.80
N LYS A 60 0.74 17.07 4.64
CA LYS A 60 0.15 16.79 3.33
C LYS A 60 0.86 15.56 2.75
N LEU A 61 0.12 14.71 2.04
CA LEU A 61 0.66 13.57 1.33
C LEU A 61 0.38 13.73 -0.16
N LYS A 62 1.43 13.73 -0.99
CA LYS A 62 1.28 13.69 -2.46
C LYS A 62 1.19 12.23 -2.91
N VAL A 63 0.18 11.92 -3.69
CA VAL A 63 -0.22 10.55 -4.01
C VAL A 63 -0.57 10.46 -5.49
N ARG A 64 -0.11 9.41 -6.16
CA ARG A 64 -0.54 9.04 -7.51
C ARG A 64 -1.64 8.00 -7.41
N VAL A 65 -2.75 8.23 -8.09
CA VAL A 65 -3.88 7.29 -8.16
C VAL A 65 -4.02 6.80 -9.60
N LEU A 66 -4.08 5.48 -9.74
CA LEU A 66 -4.37 4.74 -10.97
C LEU A 66 -5.74 4.10 -10.79
N ILE A 67 -6.59 4.22 -11.82
CA ILE A 67 -7.93 3.62 -11.83
C ILE A 67 -7.89 2.54 -12.90
N GLU A 68 -8.15 1.31 -12.49
CA GLU A 68 -8.28 0.14 -13.37
C GLU A 68 -9.69 -0.39 -13.16
N GLU A 69 -10.55 -0.25 -14.19
CA GLU A 69 -11.96 -0.64 -14.14
C GLU A 69 -12.67 -0.11 -12.88
N ASP A 70 -12.84 -0.96 -11.86
CA ASP A 70 -13.49 -0.65 -10.58
C ASP A 70 -12.54 -0.70 -9.37
N THR A 71 -11.24 -0.61 -9.59
CA THR A 71 -10.22 -0.61 -8.53
C THR A 71 -9.34 0.64 -8.62
N ALA A 72 -9.24 1.37 -7.51
CA ALA A 72 -8.33 2.50 -7.39
C ALA A 72 -7.07 2.05 -6.65
N THR A 73 -5.92 2.09 -7.34
CA THR A 73 -4.60 1.81 -6.78
C THR A 73 -3.90 3.11 -6.44
N VAL A 74 -3.38 3.19 -5.21
CA VAL A 74 -2.88 4.41 -4.60
C VAL A 74 -1.40 4.24 -4.27
N ASN A 75 -0.55 5.00 -4.96
CA ASN A 75 0.91 4.92 -4.87
C ASN A 75 1.51 6.23 -4.35
N LEU A 76 2.66 6.15 -3.67
CA LEU A 76 3.40 7.34 -3.23
C LEU A 76 3.92 8.12 -4.45
N PHE A 77 3.80 9.45 -4.42
CA PHE A 77 4.37 10.27 -5.47
C PHE A 77 5.88 10.47 -5.23
N THR A 78 6.71 9.83 -6.06
CA THR A 78 8.14 10.14 -6.18
C THR A 78 8.39 10.85 -7.51
N GLU A 79 9.12 11.96 -7.46
CA GLU A 79 9.35 12.84 -8.60
C GLU A 79 10.21 12.16 -9.69
N THR A 80 10.99 11.14 -9.30
CA THR A 80 11.87 10.35 -10.16
C THR A 80 11.15 9.40 -11.12
N LEU A 81 9.84 9.14 -10.97
CA LEU A 81 9.05 8.25 -11.83
C LEU A 81 8.31 8.99 -12.96
N THR A 82 8.90 10.06 -13.49
CA THR A 82 8.26 10.93 -14.49
C THR A 82 8.97 10.94 -15.85
N LYS A 83 10.02 10.14 -16.03
CA LYS A 83 10.62 9.91 -17.35
C LYS A 83 10.43 8.45 -17.75
N GLU A 84 9.91 8.29 -18.97
CA GLU A 84 9.77 7.07 -19.77
C GLU A 84 8.43 6.30 -19.69
N GLN A 85 7.60 6.59 -20.68
CA GLN A 85 6.75 5.61 -21.37
C GLN A 85 7.22 5.62 -22.84
N PRO A 86 7.47 4.44 -23.46
CA PRO A 86 6.79 4.17 -24.74
C PRO A 86 6.00 2.85 -24.75
N LYS A 87 5.05 2.80 -25.68
CA LYS A 87 3.88 1.92 -25.88
C LYS A 87 4.15 0.47 -26.38
N GLU A 88 3.30 -0.46 -25.94
CA GLU A 88 2.60 -1.62 -26.61
C GLU A 88 3.35 -2.81 -27.30
N GLU A 89 3.27 -4.00 -26.66
CA GLU A 89 2.96 -5.43 -27.04
C GLU A 89 3.15 -6.04 -28.46
N PRO A 90 3.40 -7.38 -28.65
CA PRO A 90 2.64 -8.51 -28.04
C PRO A 90 3.32 -9.90 -27.73
N GLU A 91 2.61 -10.68 -26.90
CA GLU A 91 2.49 -12.16 -26.72
C GLU A 91 3.69 -13.15 -26.78
N ARG A 92 3.84 -13.97 -25.72
CA ARG A 92 3.44 -15.40 -25.72
C ARG A 92 3.51 -16.10 -24.35
N LYS A 93 2.52 -16.97 -24.14
CA LYS A 93 2.22 -17.82 -22.98
C LYS A 93 3.22 -18.98 -22.83
N SER A 94 3.54 -19.36 -21.60
CA SER A 94 3.72 -20.77 -21.21
C SER A 94 3.23 -20.97 -19.77
N GLU A 95 2.23 -21.83 -19.64
CA GLU A 95 1.59 -22.26 -18.39
C GLU A 95 2.48 -23.21 -17.56
N LYS A 96 2.14 -23.28 -16.25
CA LYS A 96 2.23 -24.43 -15.34
C LYS A 96 3.60 -24.96 -14.90
N GLU A 97 3.88 -24.80 -13.60
CA GLU A 97 4.02 -25.96 -12.70
C GLU A 97 3.71 -25.59 -11.24
N GLU A 98 2.85 -26.40 -10.63
CA GLU A 98 2.42 -26.36 -9.24
C GLU A 98 3.54 -26.83 -8.30
N SER A 99 3.55 -26.28 -7.10
CA SER A 99 4.22 -26.79 -5.88
C SER A 99 4.00 -28.30 -5.68
N PRO A 100 4.88 -29.08 -4.98
CA PRO A 100 4.80 -29.10 -3.49
C PRO A 100 6.02 -29.61 -2.66
N LYS A 101 5.96 -29.26 -1.36
CA LYS A 101 6.34 -30.05 -0.14
C LYS A 101 7.83 -30.16 0.24
N GLU A 102 8.25 -29.70 1.43
CA GLU A 102 8.02 -30.24 2.80
C GLU A 102 9.28 -30.97 3.27
N ASN A 103 9.86 -30.56 4.40
CA ASN A 103 10.42 -31.55 5.32
C ASN A 103 10.39 -31.03 6.76
N GLN A 104 9.49 -31.64 7.53
CA GLN A 104 9.67 -31.85 8.96
C GLN A 104 10.72 -32.96 9.18
N LYS A 105 11.06 -33.18 10.46
CA LYS A 105 11.68 -34.39 11.05
C LYS A 105 13.22 -34.42 10.97
N GLU A 106 13.99 -34.72 12.01
CA GLU A 106 13.90 -35.76 13.07
C GLU A 106 14.67 -35.29 14.33
N THR A 107 14.13 -35.29 15.57
CA THR A 107 14.11 -36.38 16.60
C THR A 107 15.49 -36.98 16.91
N ASN A 108 16.06 -36.92 18.12
CA ASN A 108 15.81 -37.72 19.36
C ASN A 108 17.17 -37.77 20.14
N PRO A 109 17.37 -38.43 21.31
CA PRO A 109 16.45 -38.98 22.33
C PRO A 109 16.84 -38.66 23.81
N LYS A 110 15.92 -38.99 24.73
CA LYS A 110 16.09 -39.54 26.10
C LYS A 110 17.16 -38.97 27.05
N ASP A 111 16.71 -38.46 28.19
CA ASP A 111 17.31 -38.86 29.47
C ASP A 111 16.23 -39.16 30.51
N ASN A 112 16.40 -40.31 31.13
CA ASN A 112 15.53 -40.97 32.09
C ASN A 112 16.36 -41.13 33.36
N LYS A 113 16.01 -40.47 34.46
CA LYS A 113 16.37 -40.88 35.82
C LYS A 113 15.46 -40.26 36.87
#